data_AF-A0A2H0JWA8-F1
#
_entry.id   AF-A0A2H0JWA8-F1
#
_cell.length_a   1.000
_cell.length_b   1.000
_cell.length_c   1.000
_cell.angle_alpha   90.00
_cell.angle_beta   90.00
_cell.angle_gamma   90.00
#
_symmetry.space_group_name_H-M   'P 1'
#
loop_
_entity.id
_entity.type
_entity.pdbx_description
1 polymer ?
#
loop_
_entity_poly.entity_id
_entity_poly.type
_entity_poly.pdbx_seq_one_letter_code
_entity_poly.pdbx_strand_id
1 'polypeptide(L)' 'MAAKTKRSTIYLEPNLHKALRLKAAELEASMSDIVNDALRIVFEEDAEDLMDIKMRQAEKSVSFDDFVTELKASGQL' A
#
# COMPACT_ATOMS: atom_id res chain seq x y z
N MET A 1 3.84 4.43 24.52
CA MET A 1 2.80 3.43 24.78
C MET A 1 3.24 2.14 24.10
N ALA A 2 3.52 1.06 24.83
CA ALA A 2 3.85 -0.21 24.19
C ALA A 2 2.63 -0.64 23.37
N ALA A 3 2.77 -0.71 22.04
CA ALA A 3 1.70 -1.16 21.17
C ALA A 3 1.26 -2.55 21.64
N LYS A 4 -0.04 -2.74 21.87
CA LYS A 4 -0.58 -4.01 22.32
C LYS A 4 -0.36 -5.03 21.19
N THR A 5 0.62 -5.91 21.34
CA THR A 5 0.90 -6.95 20.36
C THR A 5 -0.08 -8.10 20.51
N LYS A 6 -0.52 -8.68 19.39
CA LYS A 6 -1.33 -9.90 19.37
C LYS A 6 -0.48 -11.01 18.76
N ARG A 7 -0.35 -12.13 19.47
CA ARG A 7 0.37 -13.31 18.96
C ARG A 7 -0.42 -13.93 17.81
N SER A 8 0.25 -14.11 16.68
CA SER A 8 -0.28 -14.75 15.47
C SER A 8 0.71 -15.79 14.97
N THR A 9 0.21 -16.80 14.27
CA THR A 9 1.02 -17.81 13.58
C THR A 9 0.78 -17.67 12.09
N ILE A 10 1.86 -17.56 11.31
CA ILE A 10 1.83 -17.46 9.85
C ILE A 10 2.71 -18.57 9.27
N TYR A 11 2.32 -19.09 8.11
CA TYR A 11 3.14 -20.01 7.34
C TYR A 11 3.98 -19.21 6.35
N LEU A 12 5.28 -19.47 6.31
CA LEU A 12 6.22 -18.87 5.36
C LEU A 12 6.86 -19.98 4.55
N GLU A 13 7.06 -19.74 3.26
CA GLU A 13 7.87 -20.63 2.44
C GLU A 13 9.28 -20.77 3.03
N PRO A 14 9.92 -21.94 2.98
CA PRO A 14 11.20 -22.16 3.66
C PRO A 14 12.29 -21.17 3.26
N ASN A 15 12.35 -20.80 1.98
CA ASN A 15 13.33 -19.84 1.46
C ASN A 15 13.04 -18.41 1.93
N LEU A 16 11.76 -18.00 1.98
CA LEU A 16 11.36 -16.70 2.50
C LEU A 16 11.63 -16.58 3.99
N HIS A 17 11.31 -17.62 4.77
CA HIS A 17 11.64 -17.66 6.19
C HIS A 17 13.15 -17.52 6.43
N LYS A 18 13.98 -18.21 5.63
CA LYS A 18 15.45 -18.09 5.72
C LYS A 18 15.92 -16.68 5.40
N ALA A 19 15.40 -16.07 4.33
CA ALA A 19 15.74 -14.70 3.93
C ALA A 19 15.32 -13.69 5.02
N LEU A 20 14.09 -13.80 5.53
CA LEU A 20 13.57 -12.95 6.60
C LEU A 20 14.41 -13.06 7.88
N ARG A 21 14.82 -14.27 8.26
CA ARG A 21 15.69 -14.49 9.42
C ARG A 21 17.06 -13.83 9.26
N LEU A 22 17.66 -13.89 8.06
CA LEU A 22 18.92 -13.21 7.77
C LEU A 22 18.75 -11.69 7.81
N LYS A 23 17.66 -11.18 7.24
CA LYS A 23 17.33 -9.76 7.26
C LYS A 23 17.13 -9.22 8.67
N ALA A 24 16.42 -9.97 9.52
CA ALA A 24 16.24 -9.66 10.93
C ALA A 24 17.57 -9.53 11.67
N ALA A 25 18.52 -10.45 11.41
CA ALA A 25 19.85 -10.39 11.99
C ALA A 25 20.67 -9.18 11.48
N GLU A 26 20.58 -8.85 10.18
CA GLU A 26 21.24 -7.70 9.58
C GLU A 26 20.74 -6.36 10.17
N LEU A 27 19.43 -6.25 10.40
CA LEU A 27 18.78 -5.03 10.87
C LEU A 27 18.72 -4.90 12.40
N GLU A 28 19.27 -5.86 13.15
CA GLU A 28 19.11 -5.94 14.61
C GLU A 28 17.64 -5.84 15.07
N ALA A 29 16.72 -6.37 14.26
CA ALA A 29 15.28 -6.29 14.46
C ALA A 29 14.66 -7.69 14.59
N SER A 30 13.43 -7.79 15.11
CA SER A 30 12.73 -9.08 15.10
C SER A 30 12.11 -9.36 13.73
N MET A 31 11.93 -10.63 13.38
CA MET A 31 11.16 -11.02 12.18
C MET A 31 9.73 -10.46 12.21
N SER A 32 9.14 -10.36 13.40
CA SER A 32 7.80 -9.79 13.60
C SER A 32 7.77 -8.29 13.29
N ASP A 33 8.83 -7.54 13.63
CA ASP A 33 8.91 -6.11 13.32
C ASP A 33 8.95 -5.90 11.81
N ILE A 34 9.82 -6.65 11.12
CA ILE A 34 9.93 -6.58 9.65
C ILE A 34 8.61 -6.95 8.98
N VAL A 35 7.92 -8.00 9.46
CA VAL A 35 6.60 -8.39 8.92
C VAL A 35 5.56 -7.30 9.16
N ASN A 36 5.54 -6.70 10.35
CA ASN A 36 4.62 -5.60 10.64
C ASN A 36 4.89 -4.36 9.79
N ASP A 37 6.16 -4.02 9.55
CA ASP A 37 6.54 -2.88 8.71
C ASP A 37 6.15 -3.12 7.24
N ALA A 38 6.42 -4.32 6.71
CA ALA A 38 5.98 -4.69 5.37
C ALA A 38 4.45 -4.59 5.23
N LEU A 39 3.69 -5.03 6.23
CA LEU A 39 2.22 -4.89 6.23
C LEU A 39 1.77 -3.44 6.28
N ARG A 40 2.43 -2.58 7.06
CA ARG A 40 2.10 -1.14 7.10
C ARG A 40 2.31 -0.47 5.76
N ILE A 41 3.43 -0.75 5.10
CA ILE A 41 3.74 -0.20 3.77
C ILE A 41 2.65 -0.59 2.76
N VAL A 42 2.25 -1.86 2.75
CA VAL A 42 1.17 -2.34 1.86
C VAL A 42 -0.17 -1.67 2.18
N PHE A 43 -0.50 -1.48 3.45
CA PHE A 43 -1.77 -0.83 3.85
C PHE A 43 -1.76 0.68 3.68
N GLU A 44 -0.59 1.33 3.66
CA GLU A 44 -0.48 2.77 3.49
C GLU A 44 -0.88 3.18 2.07
N GLU A 45 -0.43 2.45 1.06
CA GLU A 45 -0.86 2.62 -0.35
C GLU A 45 -2.39 2.50 -0.49
N ASP A 46 -2.97 1.42 0.05
CA ASP A 46 -4.44 1.22 0.05
C ASP A 46 -5.17 2.35 0.79
N ALA A 47 -4.59 2.87 1.87
CA ALA A 47 -5.18 3.95 2.65
C ALA A 47 -5.17 5.27 1.88
N GLU A 48 -4.09 5.58 1.17
CA GLU A 48 -3.96 6.75 0.29
C GLU A 48 -5.00 6.69 -0.84
N ASP A 49 -5.14 5.55 -1.52
CA ASP A 49 -6.15 5.34 -2.57
C ASP A 49 -7.58 5.59 -2.05
N LEU A 50 -7.88 5.08 -0.85
CA LEU A 50 -9.19 5.30 -0.23
C LEU A 50 -9.41 6.76 0.17
N MET A 51 -8.36 7.52 0.49
CA MET A 51 -8.46 8.95 0.75
C MET A 51 -8.72 9.72 -0.53
N ASP A 52 -8.01 9.40 -1.62
CA ASP A 52 -8.21 10.01 -2.93
C ASP A 52 -9.63 9.80 -3.44
N ILE A 53 -10.16 8.58 -3.33
CA ILE A 53 -11.55 8.29 -3.69
C ILE A 53 -12.53 9.18 -2.90
N LYS A 54 -12.29 9.38 -1.60
CA LYS A 54 -13.15 10.22 -0.76
C LYS A 54 -13.05 11.70 -1.12
N MET A 55 -11.83 12.20 -1.38
CA MET A 55 -11.62 13.60 -1.78
C MET A 55 -12.29 13.90 -3.13
N ARG A 56 -12.24 12.94 -4.05
CA ARG A 56 -12.81 13.06 -5.40
C ARG A 56 -14.30 12.79 -5.46
N GLN A 57 -14.95 12.41 -4.35
CA GLN A 57 -16.38 12.13 -4.31
C GLN A 57 -17.24 13.35 -4.72
N ALA A 58 -16.74 14.57 -4.52
CA ALA A 58 -17.41 15.81 -4.92
C ALA A 58 -17.11 16.24 -6.37
N GLU A 59 -16.16 15.59 -7.06
CA GLU A 59 -15.87 15.87 -8.46
C GLU A 59 -17.07 15.47 -9.34
N LYS A 60 -17.38 16.31 -10.33
CA LYS A 60 -18.39 15.97 -11.32
C LYS A 60 -17.83 14.88 -12.22
N SER A 61 -18.62 13.83 -12.46
CA SER A 61 -18.33 12.88 -13.52
C SER A 61 -18.41 13.59 -14.87
N VAL A 62 -17.43 13.36 -15.74
CA VAL A 62 -17.44 13.81 -17.14
C VAL A 62 -17.66 12.59 -18.03
N SER A 63 -18.39 12.76 -19.13
CA SER A 63 -18.56 11.68 -20.10
C SER A 63 -17.27 11.50 -20.92
N PHE A 64 -17.07 10.29 -21.44
CA PHE A 64 -15.91 10.04 -22.29
C PHE A 64 -15.88 10.93 -23.54
N ASP A 65 -17.04 11.21 -24.14
CA ASP A 65 -17.15 12.06 -25.34
C ASP A 65 -16.77 13.51 -25.06
N ASP A 66 -17.24 14.06 -23.92
CA ASP A 66 -16.88 15.41 -23.48
C ASP A 66 -15.37 15.51 -23.22
N PHE A 67 -14.78 14.51 -22.55
CA PHE A 67 -13.36 14.47 -22.26
C PHE A 67 -12.49 14.41 -23.52
N VAL A 68 -12.84 13.56 -24.49
CA VAL A 68 -12.11 13.45 -25.76
C VAL A 68 -12.21 14.74 -26.57
N THR A 69 -13.36 15.41 -26.54
CA THR A 69 -13.56 16.72 -27.18
C THR A 69 -12.67 17.79 -26.55
N GLU A 70 -12.56 17.81 -25.22
CA GLU A 70 -11.67 18.71 -24.49
C GLU A 70 -10.19 18.45 -24.81
N LEU A 71 -9.76 17.19 -24.89
CA LEU A 71 -8.38 16.84 -25.23
C LEU A 71 -7.99 17.29 -26.65
N LYS A 72 -8.88 17.12 -27.64
CA LYS A 72 -8.67 17.63 -29.00
C LYS A 72 -8.56 19.16 -29.01
N ALA A 73 -9.41 19.85 -28.25
CA ALA A 73 -9.41 21.30 -28.17
C ALA A 73 -8.15 21.85 -27.48
N SER A 74 -7.61 21.14 -26.49
CA SER A 74 -6.37 21.51 -25.79
C SER A 74 -5.09 21.12 -26.54
N GLY A 75 -5.20 20.40 -27.66
CA GLY A 75 -4.07 19.93 -28.47
C GLY A 75 -3.26 18.80 -27.82
N GLN A 76 -3.84 18.11 -26.84
CA GLN A 76 -3.23 16.98 -26.13
C GLN A 76 -3.57 15.62 -26.77
N LEU A 77 -4.42 15.63 -27.80
CA LEU A 77 -4.78 14.48 -28.64
C LEU A 77 -4.47 14.77 -30.11
#